data_AF-A0A354TIL7-F1
#
_entry.id   AF-A0A354TIL7-F1
#
_cell.length_a   1.000
_cell.length_b   1.000
_cell.length_c   1.000
_cell.angle_alpha   90.00
_cell.angle_beta   90.00
_cell.angle_gamma   90.00
#
_symmetry.space_group_name_H-M   'P 1'
#
loop_
_entity.id
_entity.type
_entity.pdbx_description
1 polymer ?
#
loop_
_entity_poly.entity_id
_entity_poly.type
_entity_poly.pdbx_seq_one_letter_code
_entity_poly.pdbx_strand_id
1 'polypeptide(L)'
;MNRRTFLTTSTATLAGSLIVPASSHALDLTQSPLPYAPEALEPHIDAMTMNIHFGKHHAAYIKNLGDALKAASVDKTDPVALISDLKSVPEAQRMLVRNNGGGHVNHTWFWKWMAPAGSGPTGPEGKLGEAIQSTFTSIDDFKKVFGEAGTKRFGSGWAW
;
A
#
# COMPACT_ATOMS: atom_id res chain seq x y z
N MET A 1 -45.40 -41.07 -35.28
CA MET A 1 -46.58 -40.77 -34.43
C MET A 1 -46.53 -41.70 -33.23
N ASN A 2 -46.63 -41.34 -31.95
CA ASN A 2 -46.84 -40.07 -31.25
C ASN A 2 -46.41 -40.22 -29.77
N ARG A 3 -45.83 -39.15 -29.22
CA ARG A 3 -46.15 -38.44 -27.94
C ARG A 3 -46.42 -39.25 -26.65
N ARG A 4 -45.47 -39.18 -25.70
CA ARG A 4 -45.63 -38.93 -24.23
C ARG A 4 -44.31 -39.30 -23.51
N THR A 5 -43.39 -38.36 -23.31
CA THR A 5 -43.16 -37.59 -22.05
C THR A 5 -42.64 -38.47 -20.90
N PHE A 6 -41.33 -38.38 -20.58
CA PHE A 6 -40.87 -37.84 -19.28
C PHE A 6 -39.35 -37.60 -19.31
N LEU A 7 -38.94 -36.43 -18.78
CA LEU A 7 -37.57 -35.96 -18.72
C LEU A 7 -36.75 -36.67 -17.64
N THR A 8 -35.45 -36.87 -17.92
CA THR A 8 -34.37 -36.58 -16.96
C THR A 8 -33.12 -36.17 -17.73
N THR A 9 -32.90 -34.87 -17.83
CA THR A 9 -31.66 -34.26 -18.30
C THR A 9 -30.82 -33.95 -17.07
N SER A 10 -29.70 -34.66 -16.88
CA SER A 10 -28.72 -34.34 -15.85
C SER A 10 -27.51 -33.68 -16.50
N THR A 11 -27.55 -32.36 -16.69
CA THR A 11 -26.35 -31.57 -16.95
C THR A 11 -25.79 -31.10 -15.62
N ALA A 12 -24.72 -31.73 -15.16
CA ALA A 12 -23.95 -31.26 -14.02
C ALA A 12 -23.15 -30.02 -14.45
N THR A 13 -23.61 -28.83 -14.06
CA THR A 13 -22.80 -27.62 -14.10
C THR A 13 -21.85 -27.63 -12.90
N LEU A 14 -20.58 -27.96 -13.14
CA LEU A 14 -19.50 -27.68 -12.21
C LEU A 14 -19.31 -26.17 -12.14
N ALA A 15 -19.99 -25.53 -11.20
CA ALA A 15 -19.65 -24.19 -10.75
C ALA A 15 -18.32 -24.27 -10.00
N GLY A 16 -17.21 -24.15 -10.73
CA GLY A 16 -15.90 -23.96 -10.13
C GLY A 16 -15.91 -22.62 -9.38
N SER A 17 -16.01 -22.68 -8.05
CA SER A 17 -15.77 -21.52 -7.21
C SER A 17 -14.34 -21.03 -7.47
N LEU A 18 -14.20 -19.93 -8.20
CA LEU A 18 -12.98 -19.14 -8.20
C LEU A 18 -12.80 -18.62 -6.77
N ILE A 19 -11.97 -19.32 -5.99
CA ILE A 19 -11.43 -18.77 -4.76
C ILE A 19 -10.54 -17.62 -5.21
N VAL A 20 -11.10 -16.41 -5.23
CA VAL A 20 -10.29 -15.20 -5.22
C VAL A 20 -9.63 -15.18 -3.85
N PRO A 21 -8.31 -15.39 -3.73
CA PRO A 21 -7.66 -15.26 -2.45
C PRO A 21 -7.92 -13.83 -1.98
N ALA A 22 -8.56 -13.68 -0.81
CA ALA A 22 -8.66 -12.39 -0.17
C ALA A 22 -7.23 -11.87 -0.04
N SER A 23 -6.92 -10.77 -0.74
CA SER A 23 -5.66 -10.08 -0.53
C SER A 23 -5.62 -9.69 0.93
N SER A 24 -4.85 -10.42 1.73
CA SER A 24 -4.54 -10.00 3.08
C SER A 24 -3.87 -8.65 2.94
N HIS A 25 -4.54 -7.60 3.40
CA HIS A 25 -3.93 -6.27 3.52
C HIS A 25 -2.82 -6.25 4.57
N ALA A 26 -2.53 -7.39 5.19
CA ALA A 26 -1.43 -7.60 6.09
C ALA A 26 -0.10 -7.30 5.37
N LEU A 27 0.55 -6.22 5.79
CA LEU A 27 1.94 -6.01 5.44
C LEU A 27 2.79 -6.94 6.32
N ASP A 28 3.88 -7.48 5.78
CA ASP A 28 4.82 -8.28 6.57
C ASP A 28 5.81 -7.38 7.32
N LEU A 29 6.59 -7.96 8.25
CA LEU A 29 7.68 -7.25 8.94
C LEU A 29 9.03 -7.45 8.23
N THR A 30 9.00 -7.52 6.91
CA THR A 30 10.18 -7.70 6.06
C THR A 30 10.23 -6.62 4.99
N GLN A 31 11.37 -6.52 4.31
CA GLN A 31 11.52 -5.59 3.21
C GLN A 31 11.31 -6.35 1.90
N SER A 32 10.10 -6.28 1.35
CA SER A 32 9.84 -6.81 0.01
C SER A 32 10.73 -6.08 -1.02
N PRO A 33 11.22 -6.77 -2.07
CA PRO A 33 11.99 -6.12 -3.13
C PRO A 33 11.25 -4.96 -3.77
N LEU A 34 12.00 -3.99 -4.30
CA LEU A 34 11.42 -2.93 -5.13
C LEU A 34 10.72 -3.54 -6.36
N PRO A 35 9.57 -2.99 -6.81
CA PRO A 35 8.88 -3.47 -8.01
C PRO A 35 9.64 -3.17 -9.33
N TYR A 36 10.70 -2.37 -9.27
CA TYR A 36 11.49 -1.89 -10.39
C TYR A 36 12.94 -1.63 -9.95
N ALA A 37 13.86 -1.50 -10.92
CA ALA A 37 15.26 -1.19 -10.65
C ALA A 37 15.41 0.22 -10.03
N PRO A 38 16.45 0.47 -9.19
CA PRO A 38 16.65 1.77 -8.53
C PRO A 38 16.70 2.98 -9.47
N GLU A 39 17.23 2.81 -10.68
CA GLU A 39 17.35 3.84 -11.72
C GLU A 39 16.07 4.03 -12.55
N ALA A 40 15.06 3.16 -12.39
CA ALA A 40 13.90 3.15 -13.26
C ALA A 40 13.00 4.39 -13.12
N LEU A 41 13.14 5.16 -12.04
CA LEU A 41 12.36 6.37 -11.78
C LEU A 41 13.03 7.65 -12.29
N GLU A 42 14.23 7.57 -12.87
CA GLU A 42 14.85 8.72 -13.51
C GLU A 42 13.99 9.24 -14.67
N PRO A 43 13.94 10.57 -14.90
CA PRO A 43 14.72 11.62 -14.24
C PRO A 43 14.07 12.20 -12.96
N HIS A 44 12.99 11.60 -12.46
CA HIS A 44 12.19 12.18 -11.37
C HIS A 44 12.77 11.88 -9.98
N ILE A 45 13.34 10.68 -9.80
CA ILE A 45 14.07 10.28 -8.59
C ILE A 45 15.33 9.55 -9.03
N ASP A 46 16.49 10.01 -8.55
CA ASP A 46 17.78 9.44 -8.91
C ASP A 46 18.06 8.09 -8.23
N ALA A 47 18.88 7.26 -8.88
CA ALA A 47 19.21 5.93 -8.39
C ALA A 47 19.91 5.93 -7.02
N MET A 48 20.70 6.96 -6.70
CA MET A 48 21.40 7.05 -5.41
C MET A 48 20.40 7.26 -4.27
N THR A 49 19.44 8.17 -4.45
CA THR A 49 18.32 8.39 -3.54
C THR A 49 17.53 7.10 -3.36
N MET A 50 17.16 6.39 -4.43
CA MET A 50 16.43 5.12 -4.32
C MET A 50 17.17 4.07 -3.50
N ASN A 51 18.48 3.88 -3.76
CA ASN A 51 19.30 2.92 -3.04
C ASN A 51 19.42 3.24 -1.54
N ILE A 52 19.56 4.53 -1.18
CA ILE A 52 19.66 4.94 0.23
C ILE A 52 18.29 4.89 0.91
N HIS A 53 17.26 5.41 0.27
CA HIS A 53 15.92 5.54 0.84
C HIS A 53 15.26 4.17 1.06
N PHE A 54 15.35 3.28 0.08
CA PHE A 54 14.92 1.90 0.25
C PHE A 54 15.92 1.11 1.12
N GLY A 55 17.17 0.99 0.67
CA GLY A 55 18.14 0.06 1.27
C GLY A 55 18.60 0.42 2.69
N LYS A 56 18.46 1.69 3.11
CA LYS A 56 18.84 2.13 4.46
C LYS A 56 17.66 2.63 5.28
N HIS A 57 16.93 3.65 4.81
CA HIS A 57 15.88 4.26 5.63
C HIS A 57 14.69 3.33 5.88
N HIS A 58 14.14 2.72 4.82
CA HIS A 58 13.04 1.76 4.98
C HIS A 58 13.47 0.52 5.76
N ALA A 59 14.65 -0.01 5.47
CA ALA A 59 15.25 -1.13 6.21
C ALA A 59 15.39 -0.83 7.72
N ALA A 60 15.81 0.39 8.08
CA ALA A 60 15.94 0.81 9.47
C ALA A 60 14.59 0.86 10.19
N TYR A 61 13.54 1.37 9.55
CA TYR A 61 12.19 1.36 10.13
C TYR A 61 11.72 -0.06 10.42
N ILE A 62 11.91 -1.01 9.49
CA ILE A 62 11.52 -2.41 9.68
C ILE A 62 12.28 -3.04 10.86
N LYS A 63 13.60 -2.88 10.88
CA LYS A 63 14.43 -3.41 11.97
C LYS A 63 13.99 -2.87 13.33
N ASN A 64 13.86 -1.55 13.44
CA ASN A 64 13.52 -0.88 14.69
C ASN A 64 12.09 -1.21 15.16
N LEU A 65 11.15 -1.38 14.24
CA LEU A 65 9.81 -1.86 14.56
C LEU A 65 9.85 -3.28 15.15
N GLY A 66 10.61 -4.18 14.53
CA GLY A 66 10.79 -5.53 15.04
C GLY A 66 11.42 -5.57 16.44
N ASP A 67 12.39 -4.70 16.71
CA ASP A 67 13.01 -4.59 18.03
C ASP A 67 12.05 -3.99 19.08
N ALA A 68 11.23 -3.00 18.69
CA ALA A 68 10.21 -2.42 19.56
C ALA A 68 9.10 -3.43 19.93
N LEU A 69 8.66 -4.25 18.98
CA LEU A 69 7.66 -5.29 19.20
C LEU A 69 8.15 -6.36 20.18
N LYS A 70 9.40 -6.82 20.03
CA LYS A 70 10.03 -7.74 20.98
C LYS A 70 10.08 -7.15 22.39
N ALA A 71 10.51 -5.90 22.52
CA ALA A 71 10.58 -5.21 23.80
C ALA A 71 9.20 -4.99 24.44
N ALA A 72 8.15 -4.87 23.63
CA ALA A 72 6.77 -4.76 24.08
C ALA A 72 6.11 -6.11 24.40
N SER A 73 6.78 -7.24 24.10
CA SER A 73 6.17 -8.58 24.10
C SER A 73 4.86 -8.65 23.29
N VAL A 74 4.81 -7.91 22.19
CA VAL A 74 3.70 -7.94 21.23
C VAL A 74 4.11 -8.84 20.07
N ASP A 75 3.25 -9.79 19.73
CA ASP A 75 3.49 -10.69 18.60
C ASP A 75 3.62 -9.91 17.29
N LYS A 76 4.30 -10.54 16.33
CA LYS A 76 4.40 -10.00 14.98
C LYS A 76 3.00 -9.92 14.38
N THR A 77 2.49 -8.70 14.27
CA THR A 77 1.18 -8.37 13.73
C THR A 77 1.36 -7.59 12.43
N ASP A 78 0.26 -7.48 11.67
CA ASP A 78 0.20 -6.57 10.53
C ASP A 78 0.54 -5.14 10.97
N PRO A 79 1.58 -4.51 10.40
CA PRO A 79 1.95 -3.13 10.68
C PRO A 79 0.80 -2.14 10.48
N VAL A 80 -0.10 -2.35 9.52
CA VAL A 80 -1.25 -1.46 9.28
C VAL A 80 -2.22 -1.53 10.46
N ALA A 81 -2.61 -2.75 10.87
CA ALA A 81 -3.45 -2.95 12.06
C ALA A 81 -2.79 -2.36 13.32
N LEU A 82 -1.49 -2.57 13.49
CA LEU A 82 -0.71 -2.10 14.63
C LEU A 82 -0.70 -0.57 14.74
N ILE A 83 -0.47 0.16 13.64
CA ILE A 83 -0.47 1.64 13.67
C ILE A 83 -1.88 2.24 13.71
N SER A 84 -2.91 1.45 13.36
CA SER A 84 -4.31 1.86 13.45
C SER A 84 -4.85 1.80 14.88
N ASP A 85 -4.28 0.95 15.74
CA ASP A 85 -4.61 0.89 17.17
C ASP A 85 -3.36 0.88 18.07
N LEU A 86 -2.72 2.04 18.19
CA LEU A 86 -1.56 2.24 19.07
C LEU A 86 -1.89 2.13 20.57
N LYS A 87 -3.16 2.11 20.97
CA LYS A 87 -3.53 1.96 22.38
C LYS A 87 -3.32 0.53 22.87
N SER A 88 -3.38 -0.45 21.96
CA SER A 88 -3.03 -1.85 22.22
C SER A 88 -1.54 -2.05 22.54
N VAL A 89 -0.68 -1.09 22.17
CA VAL A 89 0.76 -1.13 22.44
C VAL A 89 1.07 -0.58 23.82
N PRO A 90 1.89 -1.27 24.64
CA PRO A 90 2.39 -0.75 25.91
C PRO A 90 2.98 0.64 25.76
N GLU A 91 2.67 1.52 26.72
CA GLU A 91 3.00 2.95 26.63
C GLU A 91 4.49 3.21 26.40
N ALA A 92 5.36 2.43 27.05
CA ALA A 92 6.82 2.56 26.93
C ALA A 92 7.35 2.34 25.50
N GLN A 93 6.68 1.56 24.67
CA GLN A 93 7.10 1.26 23.29
C GLN A 93 6.22 1.94 22.24
N ARG A 94 5.09 2.54 22.64
CA ARG A 94 4.10 3.12 21.73
C ARG A 94 4.68 4.11 20.74
N MET A 95 5.59 4.99 21.18
CA MET A 95 6.24 5.96 20.29
C MET A 95 7.18 5.30 19.28
N LEU A 96 7.93 4.28 19.69
CA LEU A 96 8.82 3.54 18.78
C LEU A 96 8.00 2.76 17.74
N VAL A 97 6.90 2.12 18.17
CA VAL A 97 5.99 1.43 17.27
C VAL A 97 5.31 2.41 16.31
N ARG A 98 4.83 3.56 16.80
CA ARG A 98 4.25 4.61 15.94
C ARG A 98 5.24 5.05 14.85
N ASN A 99 6.45 5.41 15.25
CA ASN A 99 7.42 6.02 14.33
C ASN A 99 7.94 5.00 13.31
N ASN A 100 8.31 3.81 13.76
CA ASN A 100 8.89 2.79 12.89
C ASN A 100 7.83 1.96 12.16
N GLY A 101 6.67 1.74 12.77
CA GLY A 101 5.48 1.17 12.12
C GLY A 101 4.96 2.07 11.02
N GLY A 102 4.73 3.36 11.32
CA GLY A 102 4.31 4.33 10.32
C GLY A 102 5.37 4.50 9.22
N GLY A 103 6.65 4.57 9.60
CA GLY A 103 7.77 4.57 8.66
C GLY A 103 7.72 3.37 7.71
N HIS A 104 7.56 2.16 8.23
CA HIS A 104 7.48 0.97 7.38
C HIS A 104 6.25 0.98 6.46
N VAL A 105 5.05 1.23 6.99
CA VAL A 105 3.80 1.25 6.20
C VAL A 105 3.87 2.30 5.09
N ASN A 106 4.25 3.54 5.42
CA ASN A 106 4.29 4.63 4.45
C ASN A 106 5.24 4.32 3.29
N HIS A 107 6.43 3.80 3.57
CA HIS A 107 7.41 3.50 2.52
C HIS A 107 6.99 2.27 1.69
N THR A 108 6.44 1.23 2.32
CA THR A 108 5.94 0.05 1.60
C THR A 108 4.89 0.42 0.54
N TRP A 109 4.03 1.39 0.84
CA TRP A 109 3.08 1.90 -0.16
C TRP A 109 3.70 2.87 -1.15
N PHE A 110 4.59 3.77 -0.69
CA PHE A 110 5.30 4.71 -1.56
C PHE A 110 5.97 4.02 -2.76
N TRP A 111 6.66 2.89 -2.53
CA TRP A 111 7.29 2.12 -3.61
C TRP A 111 6.29 1.46 -4.57
N LYS A 112 5.08 1.16 -4.11
CA LYS A 112 4.04 0.50 -4.92
C LYS A 112 3.23 1.49 -5.76
N TRP A 113 3.24 2.78 -5.41
CA TRP A 113 2.48 3.82 -6.12
C TRP A 113 3.28 4.56 -7.18
N MET A 114 4.57 4.29 -7.29
CA MET A 114 5.41 4.83 -8.35
C MET A 114 5.55 3.84 -9.50
N ALA A 115 5.83 4.36 -10.68
CA ALA A 115 6.09 3.57 -11.88
C ALA A 115 7.26 4.19 -12.66
N PRO A 116 8.06 3.39 -13.39
CA PRO A 116 9.06 3.90 -14.30
C PRO A 116 8.51 4.96 -15.26
N ALA A 117 9.33 5.95 -15.62
CA ALA A 117 8.90 7.05 -16.48
C ALA A 117 8.29 6.52 -17.79
N GLY A 118 7.07 6.98 -18.11
CA GLY A 118 6.34 6.56 -19.31
C GLY A 118 5.68 5.17 -19.24
N SER A 119 5.83 4.43 -18.14
CA SER A 119 5.18 3.12 -17.95
C SER A 119 3.89 3.17 -17.10
N GLY A 120 3.64 4.30 -16.42
CA GLY A 120 2.43 4.51 -15.63
C GLY A 120 1.21 4.87 -16.47
N PRO A 121 0.00 4.84 -15.87
CA PRO A 121 -1.21 5.30 -16.55
C PRO A 121 -1.12 6.81 -16.86
N THR A 122 -1.80 7.27 -17.91
CA THR A 122 -1.80 8.68 -18.33
C THR A 122 -2.59 9.58 -17.38
N GLY A 123 -3.39 9.00 -16.48
CA GLY A 123 -4.12 9.69 -15.42
C GLY A 123 -4.90 8.70 -14.54
N PRO A 124 -5.58 9.19 -13.50
CA PRO A 124 -6.49 8.36 -12.71
C PRO A 124 -7.70 7.95 -13.56
N GLU A 125 -8.03 6.66 -13.53
CA GLU A 125 -9.13 6.08 -14.29
C GLU A 125 -10.18 5.45 -13.36
N GLY A 126 -11.34 5.12 -13.94
CA GLY A 126 -12.45 4.47 -13.24
C GLY A 126 -12.88 5.22 -11.97
N LYS A 127 -13.18 4.47 -10.91
CA LYS A 127 -13.70 5.00 -9.65
C LYS A 127 -12.79 6.06 -9.01
N LEU A 128 -11.48 5.96 -9.19
CA LEU A 128 -10.54 6.95 -8.65
C LEU A 128 -10.64 8.27 -9.43
N GLY A 129 -10.67 8.21 -10.77
CA GLY A 129 -10.87 9.38 -11.61
C GLY A 129 -12.22 10.08 -11.32
N GLU A 130 -13.29 9.30 -11.20
CA GLU A 130 -14.62 9.80 -10.82
C GLU A 130 -14.63 10.48 -9.45
N ALA A 131 -13.98 9.88 -8.44
CA ALA A 131 -13.88 10.45 -7.11
C ALA A 131 -13.09 11.77 -7.09
N ILE A 132 -11.99 11.83 -7.85
CA ILE A 132 -11.18 13.05 -8.01
C ILE A 132 -12.02 14.14 -8.67
N GLN A 133 -12.68 13.83 -9.79
CA GLN A 133 -13.53 14.76 -10.51
C GLN A 133 -14.67 15.29 -9.63
N SER A 134 -15.34 14.42 -8.87
CA SER A 134 -16.46 14.79 -8.00
C SER A 134 -16.02 15.63 -6.79
N THR A 135 -14.81 15.42 -6.27
CA THR A 135 -14.35 16.08 -5.03
C THR A 135 -13.58 17.36 -5.31
N PHE A 136 -12.71 17.33 -6.31
CA PHE A 136 -11.76 18.39 -6.62
C PHE A 136 -12.10 19.16 -7.89
N THR A 137 -13.15 18.79 -8.62
CA THR A 137 -13.57 19.40 -9.90
C THR A 137 -12.66 19.09 -11.09
N SER A 138 -11.36 18.86 -10.88
CA SER A 138 -10.45 18.40 -11.92
C SER A 138 -9.21 17.75 -11.32
N ILE A 139 -8.46 17.01 -12.16
CA ILE A 139 -7.15 16.49 -11.77
C ILE A 139 -6.12 17.61 -11.52
N ASP A 140 -6.22 18.73 -12.23
CA ASP A 140 -5.31 19.85 -12.07
C ASP A 140 -5.56 20.60 -10.75
N ASP A 141 -6.84 20.74 -10.35
CA ASP A 141 -7.21 21.27 -9.05
C ASP A 141 -6.75 20.34 -7.91
N PHE A 142 -6.89 19.03 -8.08
CA PHE A 142 -6.33 18.05 -7.13
C PHE A 142 -4.82 18.20 -7.00
N LYS A 143 -4.07 18.25 -8.12
CA LYS A 143 -2.60 18.43 -8.10
C LYS A 143 -2.20 19.71 -7.37
N LYS A 144 -2.97 20.80 -7.54
CA LYS A 144 -2.71 22.06 -6.83
C LYS A 144 -2.87 21.90 -5.32
N VAL A 145 -3.98 21.33 -4.85
CA VAL A 145 -4.23 21.14 -3.42
C VAL A 145 -3.24 20.15 -2.80
N PHE A 146 -2.97 19.02 -3.48
CA PHE A 146 -2.03 18.01 -3.02
C PHE A 146 -0.59 18.57 -2.97
N GLY A 147 -0.18 19.31 -4.01
CA GLY A 147 1.10 20.00 -4.06
C GLY A 147 1.25 21.04 -2.95
N GLU A 148 0.22 21.85 -2.71
CA GLU A 148 0.20 22.84 -1.64
C GLU A 148 0.30 22.18 -0.24
N ALA A 149 -0.39 21.06 -0.02
CA ALA A 149 -0.28 20.29 1.21
C ALA A 149 1.16 19.79 1.45
N GLY A 150 1.82 19.31 0.40
CA GLY A 150 3.23 18.93 0.43
C GLY A 150 4.15 20.12 0.75
N THR A 151 4.00 21.24 0.03
CA THR A 151 4.83 22.44 0.23
C THR A 151 4.64 23.06 1.63
N LYS A 152 3.42 23.06 2.17
CA LYS A 152 3.12 23.67 3.48
C LYS A 152 3.49 22.78 4.67
N ARG A 153 3.88 21.51 4.45
CA ARG A 153 4.39 20.67 5.53
C ARG A 153 5.73 21.23 6.03
N PHE A 154 5.69 21.92 7.17
CA PHE A 154 6.92 22.32 7.86
C PHE A 154 7.55 21.14 8.60
N GLY A 155 8.86 20.95 8.43
CA GLY A 155 9.59 19.78 8.94
C GLY A 155 9.33 18.51 8.10
N SER A 156 9.75 17.36 8.61
CA SER A 156 9.55 16.07 7.93
C SER A 156 8.07 15.64 7.94
N GLY A 157 7.59 15.06 6.84
CA GLY A 157 6.23 14.54 6.77
C GLY A 157 5.86 13.96 5.40
N TRP A 158 4.56 13.70 5.23
CA TRP A 158 3.94 13.16 4.01
C TRP A 158 2.74 14.03 3.62
N ALA A 159 2.45 14.09 2.31
CA ALA A 159 1.17 14.54 1.78
C ALA A 159 0.32 13.31 1.46
N TRP A 160 -0.95 13.35 1.87
CA TRP A 160 -1.95 12.30 1.72
C TRP A 160 -3.21 12.93 1.11
#